data_AF-A0A973FXB7-F1
#
_entry.id   AF-A0A973FXB7-F1
#
_cell.length_a   1.000
_cell.length_b   1.000
_cell.length_c   1.000
_cell.angle_alpha   90.00
_cell.angle_beta   90.00
_cell.angle_gamma   90.00
#
_symmetry.space_group_name_H-M   'P 1'
#
loop_
_entity.id
_entity.type
_entity.pdbx_description
1 polymer ?
#
loop_
_entity_poly.entity_id
_entity_poly.type
_entity_poly.pdbx_seq_one_letter_code
_entity_poly.pdbx_strand_id
1 'polypeptide(L)' 'MAKTLIVILGATASGKTKMSVRLACELNGEIISADSRQVYR' A
#
# COMPACT_ATOMS: atom_id res chain seq x y z
N MET A 1 -21.02 1.13 -10.08
CA MET A 1 -20.19 -0.06 -9.82
C MET A 1 -19.34 0.19 -8.58
N ALA A 2 -19.16 -0.81 -7.72
CA ALA A 2 -18.25 -0.71 -6.58
C ALA A 2 -16.79 -0.86 -7.05
N LYS A 3 -15.88 -0.07 -6.49
CA LYS A 3 -14.44 -0.19 -6.74
C LYS A 3 -13.80 -1.05 -5.66
N THR A 4 -12.92 -1.97 -6.05
CA THR A 4 -12.15 -2.80 -5.12
C THR A 4 -11.02 -1.98 -4.50
N LEU A 5 -10.90 -2.03 -3.17
CA LEU A 5 -9.81 -1.42 -2.42
C LEU A 5 -9.12 -2.51 -1.59
N ILE A 6 -7.80 -2.63 -1.73
CA ILE A 6 -6.99 -3.55 -0.93
C ILE A 6 -6.22 -2.73 0.11
N VAL A 7 -6.32 -3.13 1.37
CA VAL A 7 -5.66 -2.45 2.50
C VAL A 7 -4.61 -3.37 3.10
N ILE A 8 -3.36 -2.92 3.14
CA ILE A 8 -2.24 -3.66 3.73
C ILE A 8 -1.90 -3.04 5.09
N LEU A 9 -2.28 -3.73 6.17
CA LEU A 9 -2.07 -3.30 7.55
C LEU A 9 -0.85 -4.01 8.18
N GLY A 10 -0.34 -3.48 9.29
CA GLY A 10 0.73 -4.10 10.06
C GLY A 10 1.68 -3.09 10.71
N ALA A 11 2.49 -3.56 11.67
CA ALA A 11 3.48 -2.73 12.38
C ALA A 11 4.59 -2.17 11.47
N THR A 12 5.28 -1.12 11.90
CA THR A 12 6.47 -0.61 11.20
C THR A 12 7.51 -1.73 11.04
N ALA A 13 8.26 -1.72 9.94
CA ALA A 13 9.24 -2.74 9.56
C ALA A 13 8.71 -4.16 9.28
N SER A 14 7.39 -4.39 9.24
CA SER A 14 6.80 -5.70 8.89
C SER A 14 6.84 -6.05 7.40
N GLY A 15 7.54 -5.28 6.55
CA GLY A 15 7.68 -5.56 5.12
C GLY A 15 6.53 -5.10 4.22
N LYS A 16 5.59 -4.28 4.71
CA LYS A 16 4.41 -3.81 3.95
C LYS A 16 4.75 -3.18 2.60
N THR A 17 5.79 -2.36 2.53
CA THR A 17 6.22 -1.72 1.28
C THR A 17 6.63 -2.74 0.20
N LYS A 18 7.37 -3.79 0.58
CA LYS A 18 7.77 -4.84 -0.37
C LYS A 18 6.55 -5.60 -0.88
N MET A 19 5.59 -5.87 0.00
CA MET A 19 4.34 -6.55 -0.34
C MET A 19 3.45 -5.69 -1.26
N SER A 20 3.27 -4.41 -0.95
CA SER A 20 2.42 -3.50 -1.73
C SER A 20 2.94 -3.30 -3.16
N VAL A 21 4.25 -3.16 -3.33
CA VAL A 21 4.89 -3.05 -4.66
C VAL A 21 4.65 -4.32 -5.48
N ARG A 22 4.90 -5.50 -4.91
CA ARG A 22 4.66 -6.77 -5.60
C ARG A 22 3.20 -6.91 -6.04
N LEU A 23 2.26 -6.62 -5.14
CA LEU A 23 0.83 -6.75 -5.41
C LEU A 23 0.35 -5.75 -6.46
N ALA A 24 0.85 -4.51 -6.42
CA ALA A 24 0.55 -3.50 -7.43
C ALA A 24 1.02 -3.93 -8.83
N CYS A 25 2.21 -4.53 -8.94
CA CYS A 25 2.69 -5.09 -10.22
C CYS A 25 1.82 -6.26 -10.72
N GLU A 26 1.44 -7.19 -9.84
CA GLU A 26 0.63 -8.36 -10.22
C GLU A 26 -0.81 -7.99 -10.60
N LEU A 27 -1.39 -6.95 -9.99
CA LEU A 27 -2.77 -6.52 -10.21
C LEU A 27 -2.89 -5.32 -11.15
N ASN A 28 -1.78 -4.81 -11.68
CA ASN A 28 -1.72 -3.53 -12.41
C ASN A 28 -2.44 -2.40 -11.64
N GLY A 29 -2.17 -2.32 -10.34
CA GLY A 29 -2.81 -1.42 -9.39
C GLY A 29 -1.92 -0.25 -8.97
N GLU A 30 -2.53 0.76 -8.35
CA GLU A 30 -1.84 1.92 -7.81
C GLU A 30 -1.65 1.79 -6.29
N ILE A 31 -0.56 2.35 -5.76
CA ILE A 31 -0.27 2.37 -4.33
C ILE A 31 -0.55 3.76 -3.79
N ILE A 32 -1.38 3.84 -2.75
CA ILE A 32 -1.60 5.06 -1.97
C ILE A 32 -0.94 4.87 -0.61
N SER A 33 0.00 5.75 -0.24
CA SER A 33 0.60 5.72 1.09
C SER A 33 -0.41 6.20 2.14
N ALA A 34 -0.64 5.37 3.16
CA ALA A 34 -1.48 5.70 4.32
C ALA A 34 -0.65 5.97 5.59
N ASP A 35 0.65 6.25 5.44
CA ASP A 35 1.54 6.61 6.56
C ASP A 35 1.49 8.12 6.79
N SER A 36 0.96 8.54 7.94
CA SER A 36 0.85 9.95 8.31
C SER A 36 2.18 10.67 8.45
N ARG A 37 3.30 9.94 8.57
CA ARG A 37 4.64 10.55 8.64
C ARG A 37 5.20 10.87 7.26
N GLN A 38 4.77 10.19 6.20
CA GLN A 38 5.29 10.38 4.83
C GLN A 38 4.70 11.60 4.11
N VAL A 39 3.71 12.26 4.70
CA VAL A 39 3.10 13.47 4.13
C VAL A 39 3.92 14.74 4.38
N TYR A 40 4.86 14.71 5.32
CA TYR A 40 5.70 15.85 5.70
C TYR A 40 7.00 15.91 4.86
N ARG A 41 7.49 17.13 4.60
CA ARG A 41 8.75 17.42 3.89
C ARG A 41 9.75 18.10 4.81
#